data_AF-L1LT90-F1
#
_entry.id   AF-L1LT90-F1
#
_cell.length_a   1.000
_cell.length_b   1.000
_cell.length_c   1.000
_cell.angle_alpha   90.00
_cell.angle_beta   90.00
_cell.angle_gamma   90.00
#
_symmetry.space_group_name_H-M   'P 1'
#
loop_
_entity.id
_entity.type
_entity.pdbx_description
1 polymer ?
#
loop_
_entity_poly.entity_id
_entity_poly.type
_entity_poly.pdbx_seq_one_letter_code
_entity_poly.pdbx_strand_id
1 'polypeptide(L)'
;MSNDELEREVLTRLLHAHPEGLGKEVLDNYRGEKAVAGMLKTLQERKLIQGNPVTVQEHEPSVEFPIRLTSAGVEAARQLEAKR
;
A
#
# COMPACT_ATOMS: atom_id res chain seq x y z
N MET A 1 -1.30 9.36 -13.93
CA MET A 1 -1.70 9.37 -12.51
C MET A 1 -0.60 10.03 -11.71
N SER A 2 -0.94 10.92 -10.80
CA SER A 2 0.03 11.46 -9.83
C SER A 2 0.31 10.42 -8.73
N ASN A 3 1.41 10.59 -7.99
CA ASN A 3 1.70 9.77 -6.82
C ASN A 3 0.56 9.83 -5.78
N ASP A 4 -0.14 10.97 -5.69
CA ASP A 4 -1.26 11.15 -4.76
C ASP A 4 -2.48 10.31 -5.12
N GLU A 5 -2.78 10.15 -6.41
CA GLU A 5 -3.85 9.26 -6.88
C GLU A 5 -3.52 7.79 -6.59
N LEU A 6 -2.26 7.41 -6.80
CA LEU A 6 -1.77 6.07 -6.49
C LEU A 6 -1.80 5.79 -4.99
N GLU A 7 -1.33 6.72 -4.17
CA GLU A 7 -1.36 6.60 -2.70
C GLU A 7 -2.80 6.42 -2.20
N ARG A 8 -3.72 7.27 -2.69
CA ARG A 8 -5.14 7.20 -2.30
C ARG A 8 -5.72 5.83 -2.60
N GLU A 9 -5.56 5.36 -3.84
CA GLU A 9 -6.15 4.09 -4.25
C GLU A 9 -5.54 2.90 -3.48
N VAL A 10 -4.20 2.85 -3.31
CA VAL A 10 -3.56 1.80 -2.51
C VAL A 10 -4.06 1.80 -1.06
N LEU A 11 -4.12 2.96 -0.41
CA LEU A 11 -4.62 3.07 0.97
C LEU A 11 -6.10 2.71 1.08
N THR A 12 -6.94 3.14 0.15
CA THR A 12 -8.36 2.78 0.13
C THR A 12 -8.55 1.28 -0.06
N ARG A 13 -7.81 0.64 -0.97
CA ARG A 13 -7.88 -0.81 -1.15
C ARG A 13 -7.43 -1.58 0.09
N LEU A 14 -6.36 -1.14 0.75
CA LEU A 14 -5.90 -1.72 2.01
C LEU A 14 -6.90 -1.53 3.16
N LEU A 15 -7.64 -0.41 3.17
CA LEU A 15 -8.67 -0.12 4.18
C LEU A 15 -9.87 -1.06 4.05
N HIS A 16 -10.25 -1.41 2.83
CA HIS A 16 -11.37 -2.30 2.52
C HIS A 16 -10.95 -3.76 2.35
N ALA A 17 -9.68 -4.07 2.64
CA ALA A 17 -9.15 -5.43 2.57
C ALA A 17 -9.73 -6.33 3.67
N HIS A 18 -9.58 -7.64 3.49
CA HIS A 18 -9.89 -8.63 4.53
C HIS A 18 -9.04 -8.36 5.79
N PRO A 19 -9.49 -8.72 7.00
CA PRO A 19 -8.68 -8.55 8.23
C PRO A 19 -7.31 -9.23 8.20
N GLU A 20 -7.16 -10.27 7.38
CA GLU A 20 -5.86 -10.94 7.14
C GLU A 20 -4.91 -10.10 6.28
N GLY A 21 -5.40 -9.02 5.65
CA GLY A 21 -4.69 -8.12 4.77
C GLY A 21 -5.05 -8.31 3.31
N LEU A 22 -4.33 -7.57 2.46
CA LEU A 22 -4.46 -7.63 1.01
C LEU A 22 -3.26 -8.39 0.44
N GLY A 23 -3.53 -9.40 -0.37
CA GLY A 23 -2.52 -10.17 -1.09
C GLY A 23 -2.04 -9.46 -2.36
N LYS A 24 -1.59 -10.26 -3.33
CA LYS A 24 -1.11 -9.78 -4.64
C LYS A 24 -2.17 -8.96 -5.40
N GLU A 25 -3.44 -9.09 -5.03
CA GLU A 25 -4.53 -8.34 -5.64
C GLU A 25 -4.37 -6.82 -5.50
N VAL A 26 -3.56 -6.31 -4.55
CA VAL A 26 -3.20 -4.87 -4.51
C VAL A 26 -2.54 -4.38 -5.81
N LEU A 27 -1.92 -5.29 -6.56
CA LEU A 27 -1.30 -5.05 -7.86
C LEU A 27 -2.32 -5.14 -9.01
N ASP A 28 -3.47 -5.79 -8.79
CA ASP A 28 -4.48 -5.95 -9.82
C ASP A 28 -4.98 -4.59 -10.29
N ASN A 29 -5.23 -4.47 -11.60
CA ASN A 29 -5.65 -3.24 -12.28
C ASN A 29 -4.58 -2.13 -12.37
N TYR A 30 -3.36 -2.36 -11.90
CA TYR A 30 -2.24 -1.44 -12.10
C TYR A 30 -1.30 -1.89 -13.22
N ARG A 31 -1.00 -1.00 -14.17
CA ARG A 31 -0.02 -1.25 -15.25
C ARG A 31 1.45 -1.12 -14.81
N GLY A 32 1.75 -1.31 -13.52
CA GLY A 32 3.10 -1.11 -13.00
C GLY A 32 3.29 -1.64 -11.59
N GLU A 33 3.65 -2.92 -11.46
CA GLU A 33 4.01 -3.56 -10.19
C GLU A 33 5.10 -2.77 -9.45
N LYS A 34 6.10 -2.25 -10.16
CA LYS A 34 7.17 -1.40 -9.59
C LYS A 34 6.64 -0.11 -8.98
N ALA A 35 5.60 0.50 -9.56
CA ALA A 35 5.02 1.73 -9.03
C ALA A 35 4.26 1.45 -7.72
N VAL A 36 3.50 0.34 -7.68
CA VAL A 36 2.80 -0.09 -6.45
C VAL A 36 3.80 -0.49 -5.37
N ALA A 37 4.85 -1.26 -5.72
CA ALA A 37 5.91 -1.63 -4.79
C ALA A 37 6.63 -0.39 -4.22
N GLY A 38 6.92 0.61 -5.07
CA GLY A 38 7.46 1.89 -4.64
C GLY A 38 6.53 2.65 -3.69
N MET A 39 5.23 2.68 -3.98
CA MET A 39 4.24 3.29 -3.08
C MET A 39 4.15 2.56 -1.74
N LEU A 40 4.09 1.23 -1.76
CA LEU A 40 4.09 0.40 -0.55
C LEU A 40 5.36 0.63 0.28
N LYS A 41 6.51 0.85 -0.36
CA LYS A 41 7.76 1.23 0.32
C LYS A 41 7.61 2.57 1.04
N THR A 42 7.06 3.59 0.37
CA THR A 42 6.79 4.89 0.99
C THR A 42 5.82 4.78 2.17
N LEU A 43 4.77 3.96 2.06
CA LEU A 43 3.83 3.71 3.16
C LEU A 43 4.49 2.97 4.34
N GLN A 44 5.40 2.03 4.07
CA GLN A 44 6.21 1.35 5.09
C GLN A 44 7.12 2.33 5.85
N GLU A 45 7.83 3.20 5.12
CA GLU A 45 8.71 4.22 5.71
C GLU A 45 7.93 5.20 6.60
N ARG A 46 6.68 5.50 6.21
CA ARG A 46 5.73 6.29 6.99
C ARG A 46 5.04 5.52 8.11
N LYS A 47 5.35 4.23 8.30
CA LYS A 47 4.75 3.33 9.31
C LYS A 47 3.23 3.20 9.19
N LEU A 48 2.70 3.33 7.98
CA LEU A 48 1.26 3.18 7.69
C LEU A 48 0.86 1.74 7.41
N ILE A 49 1.82 0.87 7.07
CA ILE A 49 1.61 -0.57 6.91
C ILE A 49 2.42 -1.35 7.95
N GLN A 50 1.92 -2.53 8.31
CA GLN A 50 2.53 -3.38 9.34
C GLN A 50 3.76 -4.11 8.80
N GLY A 51 4.81 -4.20 9.62
CA GLY A 51 6.01 -4.95 9.31
C GLY A 51 6.89 -4.29 8.24
N ASN A 52 7.62 -5.11 7.50
CA ASN A 52 8.49 -4.67 6.40
C ASN A 52 8.17 -5.42 5.10
N PRO A 53 6.93 -5.33 4.58
CA PRO A 53 6.52 -6.10 3.42
C PRO A 53 7.27 -5.73 2.16
N VAL A 54 7.89 -4.54 2.07
CA VAL A 54 8.73 -4.16 0.94
C VAL A 54 10.19 -4.17 1.32
N THR A 55 10.92 -5.10 0.72
CA THR A 55 12.37 -5.18 0.76
C THR A 55 12.95 -4.77 -0.58
N VAL A 56 14.16 -4.22 -0.58
CA VAL A 56 14.89 -3.89 -1.81
C VAL A 56 16.20 -4.65 -1.76
N GLN A 57 16.36 -5.58 -2.68
CA GLN A 57 17.60 -6.35 -2.87
C GLN A 57 18.08 -6.10 -4.29
N GLU A 58 19.37 -5.77 -4.46
CA GLU A 58 19.97 -5.56 -5.78
C GLU A 58 19.21 -4.57 -6.69
N HIS A 59 18.63 -3.52 -6.10
CA HIS A 59 17.78 -2.52 -6.79
C HIS A 59 16.42 -3.03 -7.30
N GLU A 60 16.03 -4.25 -6.95
CA GLU A 60 14.71 -4.80 -7.24
C GLU A 60 13.83 -4.79 -5.98
N PRO A 61 12.66 -4.15 -6.02
CA PRO A 61 11.72 -4.21 -4.92
C PRO A 61 11.02 -5.58 -4.90
N SER A 62 11.07 -6.26 -3.77
CA SER A 62 10.31 -7.47 -3.48
C SER A 62 9.21 -7.16 -2.47
N VAL A 63 8.01 -7.68 -2.71
CA VAL A 63 6.82 -7.43 -1.89
C VAL A 63 6.34 -8.74 -1.26
N GLU A 64 6.30 -8.77 0.07
CA GLU A 64 5.73 -9.84 0.87
C GLU A 64 4.26 -9.54 1.20
N PHE A 65 3.42 -10.56 1.01
CA PHE A 65 1.99 -10.52 1.25
C PHE A 65 1.61 -11.45 2.41
N PRO A 66 0.50 -11.20 3.12
CA PRO A 66 -0.46 -10.12 2.93
C PRO A 66 -0.02 -8.79 3.59
N ILE A 67 -0.43 -7.66 2.99
CA ILE A 67 -0.16 -6.31 3.50
C ILE A 67 -1.33 -5.83 4.34
N ARG A 68 -1.03 -5.28 5.52
CA ARG A 68 -2.01 -4.77 6.48
C ARG A 68 -1.69 -3.34 6.88
N LEU A 69 -2.71 -2.54 7.15
CA LEU A 69 -2.54 -1.20 7.72
C LEU A 69 -2.17 -1.26 9.20
N THR A 70 -1.36 -0.31 9.66
CA THR A 70 -1.29 0.04 11.09
C THR A 70 -2.51 0.87 11.47
N SER A 71 -2.71 1.14 12.77
CA SER A 71 -3.76 2.07 13.22
C SER A 71 -3.63 3.44 12.55
N ALA A 72 -2.40 3.96 12.42
CA ALA A 72 -2.13 5.21 11.71
C ALA A 72 -2.45 5.12 10.20
N GLY A 73 -2.18 3.96 9.58
CA GLY A 73 -2.57 3.70 8.20
C GLY A 73 -4.08 3.71 7.98
N VAL A 74 -4.85 3.13 8.91
CA VAL A 74 -6.32 3.14 8.87
C VAL A 74 -6.84 4.56 8.97
N GLU A 75 -6.31 5.38 9.88
CA GLU A 75 -6.70 6.79 9.99
C GLU A 75 -6.38 7.58 8.72
N ALA A 76 -5.17 7.43 8.17
CA ALA A 76 -4.76 8.09 6.93
C ALA A 76 -5.67 7.70 5.76
N ALA A 77 -5.98 6.40 5.62
CA ALA A 77 -6.86 5.91 4.57
C ALA A 77 -8.29 6.47 4.71
N ARG A 78 -8.84 6.50 5.93
CA ARG A 78 -10.17 7.08 6.19
C ARG A 78 -10.25 8.57 5.88
N GLN A 79 -9.19 9.34 6.19
CA GLN A 79 -9.12 10.76 5.86
C GLN A 79 -9.10 11.01 4.34
N LEU A 80 -8.47 10.11 3.58
CA LEU A 80 -8.44 10.20 2.12
C LEU A 80 -9.77 9.79 1.49
N GLU A 81 -10.43 8.78 2.05
CA GLU A 81 -11.76 8.34 1.61
C GLU A 81 -12.84 9.40 1.90
N ALA A 82 -12.77 10.09 3.03
CA ALA A 82 -13.71 11.16 3.37
C ALA A 82 -13.59 12.42 2.48
N LYS A 83 -12.50 12.56 1.71
CA LYS A 83 -12.25 13.67 0.78
C LYS A 83 -12.72 13.38 -0.65
N ARG A 84 -13.47 12.31 -0.86
CA ARG A 84 -13.98 11.85 -2.17
C ARG A 84 -15.34 12.47 -2.47
#